data_AF-A0A3E4XFP8-F1
#
_entry.id   AF-A0A3E4XFP8-F1
#
_cell.length_a   1.000
_cell.length_b   1.000
_cell.length_c   1.000
_cell.angle_alpha   90.00
_cell.angle_beta   90.00
_cell.angle_gamma   90.00
#
_symmetry.space_group_name_H-M   'P 1'
#
loop_
_entity.id
_entity.type
_entity.pdbx_description
1 polymer ?
#
loop_
_entity_poly.entity_id
_entity_poly.type
_entity_poly.pdbx_seq_one_letter_code
_entity_poly.pdbx_strand_id
1 'polypeptide(L)'
;MVDSNRIVSFDILKGGGILLVILGHIQIPYMLKTVIYSFHMPLFFFVSGCFFRPISLREFFAKKTRQLLIPWAFFAFLLFAYLFVLKLNETHNWAKAISLPVTSMFDGFLGDENSFILFHVIWFLICLFEVSFVYLLIHKITPTIKH
;
A
#
# COMPACT_ATOMS: atom_id res chain seq x y z
N MET A 1 -25.86 12.14 18.62
CA MET A 1 -25.04 12.27 17.40
C MET A 1 -23.64 11.85 17.81
N VAL A 2 -23.11 10.77 17.24
CA VAL A 2 -21.91 10.09 17.78
C VAL A 2 -20.66 10.83 17.31
N ASP A 3 -20.16 11.76 18.13
CA ASP A 3 -18.80 12.32 17.98
C ASP A 3 -17.78 11.27 18.42
N SER A 4 -17.49 10.33 17.51
CA SER A 4 -16.47 9.32 17.71
C SER A 4 -15.09 9.89 17.36
N ASN A 5 -14.54 10.77 18.20
CA ASN A 5 -13.10 11.08 18.31
C ASN A 5 -12.28 11.12 16.99
N ARG A 6 -12.88 11.64 15.90
CA ARG A 6 -12.33 11.63 14.55
C ARG A 6 -11.64 12.96 14.31
N ILE A 7 -10.32 12.92 14.16
CA ILE A 7 -9.54 14.12 13.92
C ILE A 7 -9.54 14.42 12.42
N VAL A 8 -10.41 15.34 12.01
CA VAL A 8 -10.62 15.74 10.60
C VAL A 8 -9.29 16.10 9.91
N SER A 9 -8.36 16.74 10.61
CA SER A 9 -7.03 17.08 10.08
C SER A 9 -6.26 15.87 9.58
N PHE A 10 -6.38 14.70 10.22
CA PHE A 10 -5.74 13.47 9.77
C PHE A 10 -6.43 12.85 8.56
N ASP A 11 -7.74 13.03 8.41
CA ASP A 11 -8.45 12.60 7.20
C ASP A 11 -8.02 13.44 5.99
N ILE A 12 -7.90 14.76 6.17
CA ILE A 12 -7.36 15.68 5.16
C ILE A 12 -5.93 15.29 4.80
N LEU A 13 -5.09 15.00 5.79
CA LEU A 13 -3.70 14.60 5.59
C LEU A 13 -3.58 13.30 4.77
N LYS A 14 -4.41 12.30 5.09
CA LYS A 14 -4.47 11.03 4.33
C LYS A 14 -4.97 11.26 2.91
N GLY A 15 -6.04 12.05 2.75
CA GLY A 15 -6.57 12.39 1.42
C GLY A 15 -5.54 13.12 0.57
N GLY A 16 -4.86 14.11 1.13
CA GLY A 16 -3.75 14.82 0.50
C GLY A 16 -2.60 13.89 0.13
N GLY A 17 -2.22 12.97 1.04
CA GLY A 17 -1.23 11.93 0.74
C GLY A 17 -1.61 11.07 -0.46
N ILE A 18 -2.88 10.68 -0.59
CA ILE A 18 -3.36 9.88 -1.74
C ILE A 18 -3.28 10.69 -3.03
N LEU A 19 -3.66 11.98 -3.00
CA LEU A 19 -3.53 12.86 -4.15
C LEU A 19 -2.06 13.02 -4.58
N LEU A 20 -1.14 13.09 -3.61
CA LEU A 20 0.30 13.15 -3.89
C LEU A 20 0.84 11.87 -4.52
N VAL A 21 0.33 10.69 -4.14
CA VAL A 21 0.66 9.42 -4.81
C VAL A 21 0.26 9.50 -6.29
N ILE A 22 -0.98 9.93 -6.56
CA ILE A 22 -1.48 10.08 -7.94
C ILE A 22 -0.60 11.09 -8.70
N LEU A 23 -0.29 12.23 -8.08
CA LEU A 23 0.54 13.29 -8.67
C LEU A 23 1.97 12.82 -8.97
N GLY A 24 2.53 11.94 -8.13
CA GLY A 24 3.85 11.36 -8.34
C GLY A 24 3.94 10.42 -9.54
N HIS A 25 2.83 9.77 -9.90
CA HIS A 25 2.76 8.80 -11.00
C HIS A 25 2.31 9.40 -12.35
N ILE A 26 1.89 10.66 -12.39
CA ILE A 26 1.63 11.36 -13.64
C ILE A 26 2.90 12.08 -14.14
N GLN A 27 2.90 12.48 -15.41
CA GLN A 27 4.02 13.25 -15.96
C GLN A 27 4.04 14.68 -15.41
N ILE A 28 4.94 14.91 -14.46
CA ILE A 28 5.22 16.21 -13.84
C ILE A 28 6.71 16.54 -13.92
N PRO A 29 7.11 17.81 -13.75
CA PRO A 29 8.51 18.20 -13.73
C PRO A 29 9.32 17.38 -12.71
N TYR A 30 10.52 16.94 -13.10
CA TYR A 30 11.39 16.06 -12.30
C TYR A 30 11.59 16.57 -10.86
N MET A 31 11.85 17.87 -10.69
CA MET A 31 12.04 18.48 -9.37
C MET A 31 10.82 18.31 -8.46
N LEU A 32 9.61 18.43 -9.03
CA LEU A 32 8.37 18.24 -8.28
C LEU A 32 8.16 16.77 -7.93
N LYS A 33 8.47 15.85 -8.85
CA LYS A 33 8.45 14.39 -8.60
C LYS A 33 9.37 14.04 -7.43
N THR A 34 10.62 14.51 -7.45
CA THR A 34 11.59 14.26 -6.37
C THR A 34 11.09 14.76 -5.01
N VAL A 35 10.53 15.97 -4.96
CA VAL A 35 9.97 16.52 -3.72
C VAL A 35 8.82 15.65 -3.22
N ILE A 36 7.86 15.29 -4.08
CA ILE A 36 6.72 14.44 -3.68
C ILE A 36 7.19 13.09 -3.16
N TYR A 37 8.11 12.43 -3.87
CA TYR A 37 8.64 11.11 -3.51
C TYR A 37 9.39 11.11 -2.18
N SER A 38 9.94 12.24 -1.75
CA SER A 38 10.70 12.32 -0.50
C SER A 38 9.84 12.19 0.76
N PHE A 39 8.54 12.51 0.72
CA PHE A 39 7.72 12.55 1.94
C PHE A 39 6.36 11.85 1.86
N HIS A 40 5.77 11.62 0.68
CA HIS A 40 4.41 11.06 0.63
C HIS A 40 4.32 9.63 1.21
N MET A 41 5.29 8.76 0.98
CA MET A 41 5.34 7.43 1.61
C MET A 41 5.65 7.51 3.12
N PRO A 42 6.70 8.25 3.58
CA PRO A 42 6.94 8.50 5.00
C PRO A 42 5.71 9.03 5.76
N LEU A 43 4.91 9.90 5.13
CA LEU A 43 3.70 10.45 5.70
C LEU A 43 2.71 9.36 6.12
N PHE A 44 2.44 8.39 5.25
CA PHE A 44 1.51 7.31 5.56
C PHE A 44 2.03 6.40 6.67
N PHE A 45 3.33 6.12 6.71
CA PHE A 45 3.95 5.36 7.79
C PHE A 45 3.77 6.08 9.13
N PHE A 46 4.08 7.37 9.19
CA PHE A 46 3.92 8.21 10.38
C PHE A 46 2.47 8.20 10.88
N VAL A 47 1.52 8.51 9.98
CA VAL A 47 0.10 8.53 10.30
C VAL A 47 -0.39 7.16 10.78
N SER A 48 0.13 6.05 10.22
CA SER A 48 -0.25 4.71 10.67
C SER A 48 0.21 4.39 12.10
N GLY A 49 1.36 4.93 12.51
CA GLY A 49 1.94 4.76 13.85
C GLY A 49 1.25 5.61 14.92
N CYS A 50 0.85 6.84 14.60
CA CYS A 50 0.17 7.74 15.55
C CYS A 50 -1.13 7.18 16.14
N PHE A 51 -1.82 6.31 15.40
CA PHE A 51 -3.08 5.67 15.84
C PHE A 51 -2.88 4.24 16.35
N PHE A 52 -1.64 3.84 16.63
CA PHE A 52 -1.40 2.54 17.23
C PHE A 52 -2.09 2.45 18.59
N ARG A 53 -2.80 1.34 18.80
CA ARG A 53 -3.41 1.01 20.09
C ARG A 53 -2.92 -0.37 20.51
N PRO A 54 -2.59 -0.56 21.80
CA PRO A 54 -2.20 -1.87 22.30
C PRO A 54 -3.42 -2.80 22.27
N ILE A 55 -3.48 -3.64 21.24
CA ILE A 55 -4.48 -4.69 21.07
C ILE A 55 -3.77 -6.05 21.01
N SER A 56 -4.53 -7.14 21.19
CA SER A 56 -3.95 -8.48 21.11
C SER A 56 -3.35 -8.75 19.73
N LEU A 57 -2.32 -9.60 19.64
CA LEU A 57 -1.68 -9.96 18.36
C LEU A 57 -2.69 -10.46 17.34
N ARG A 58 -3.61 -11.33 17.78
CA ARG A 58 -4.63 -11.93 16.93
C ARG A 58 -5.58 -10.86 16.38
N GLU A 59 -6.02 -9.95 17.23
CA GLU A 59 -6.92 -8.87 16.83
C GLU A 59 -6.24 -7.87 15.91
N PHE A 60 -4.97 -7.52 16.20
CA PHE A 60 -4.16 -6.69 15.32
C PHE A 60 -4.02 -7.29 13.93
N PHE A 61 -3.60 -8.55 13.87
CA PHE A 61 -3.41 -9.26 12.62
C PHE A 61 -4.73 -9.34 11.84
N ALA A 62 -5.82 -9.79 12.48
CA ALA A 62 -7.13 -9.86 11.83
C ALA A 62 -7.60 -8.50 11.29
N LYS A 63 -7.40 -7.42 12.06
CA LYS A 63 -7.79 -6.07 11.66
C LYS A 63 -6.94 -5.56 10.50
N LYS A 64 -5.62 -5.68 10.58
CA LYS A 64 -4.68 -5.20 9.55
C LYS A 64 -4.79 -6.03 8.26
N THR A 65 -4.96 -7.35 8.36
CA THR A 65 -5.25 -8.21 7.21
C THR A 65 -6.52 -7.76 6.50
N ARG A 66 -7.61 -7.52 7.23
CA ARG A 66 -8.87 -7.05 6.63
C ARG A 66 -8.75 -5.65 6.02
N GLN A 67 -7.96 -4.76 6.62
CA GLN A 67 -7.82 -3.38 6.17
C GLN A 67 -6.82 -3.20 5.03
N LEU A 68 -5.81 -4.06 4.92
CA LEU A 68 -4.68 -3.89 4.00
C LEU A 68 -4.56 -5.06 3.02
N LEU A 69 -4.43 -6.29 3.52
CA LEU A 69 -4.20 -7.47 2.68
C LEU A 69 -5.40 -7.87 1.84
N ILE A 70 -6.63 -7.78 2.38
CA ILE A 70 -7.84 -8.09 1.61
C ILE A 70 -8.03 -7.11 0.44
N PRO A 71 -8.02 -5.77 0.65
CA PRO A 71 -8.07 -4.82 -0.46
C PRO A 71 -6.94 -5.01 -1.46
N TRP A 72 -5.71 -5.21 -0.98
CA TRP A 72 -4.56 -5.49 -1.83
C TRP A 72 -4.79 -6.70 -2.73
N ALA A 73 -5.17 -7.85 -2.15
CA ALA A 73 -5.39 -9.09 -2.89
C ALA A 73 -6.54 -8.96 -3.90
N PHE A 74 -7.60 -8.24 -3.53
CA PHE A 74 -8.72 -7.96 -4.42
C PHE A 74 -8.28 -7.15 -5.65
N PHE A 75 -7.59 -6.03 -5.46
CA PHE A 75 -7.12 -5.20 -6.58
C PHE A 75 -6.03 -5.89 -7.41
N ALA A 76 -5.11 -6.62 -6.77
CA ALA A 76 -4.10 -7.42 -7.46
C ALA A 76 -4.74 -8.49 -8.35
N PHE A 77 -5.75 -9.20 -7.83
CA PHE A 77 -6.50 -10.21 -8.61
C PHE A 77 -7.24 -9.59 -9.78
N LEU A 78 -7.95 -8.47 -9.58
CA LEU A 78 -8.66 -7.78 -10.66
C LEU A 78 -7.72 -7.35 -11.78
N LEU A 79 -6.57 -6.75 -11.41
CA LEU A 79 -5.57 -6.31 -12.38
C LEU A 79 -4.92 -7.50 -13.11
N PHE A 80 -4.63 -8.57 -12.38
CA PHE A 80 -4.12 -9.81 -12.96
C PHE A 80 -5.10 -10.36 -14.00
N ALA A 81 -6.37 -10.51 -13.63
CA ALA A 81 -7.41 -11.04 -14.50
C ALA A 81 -7.60 -10.16 -15.75
N TYR A 82 -7.59 -8.83 -15.57
CA TYR A 82 -7.67 -7.87 -16.67
C TYR A 82 -6.52 -8.04 -17.68
N LEU A 83 -5.28 -8.04 -17.20
CA LEU A 83 -4.10 -8.20 -18.06
C LEU A 83 -4.03 -9.58 -18.71
N PHE A 84 -4.44 -10.62 -17.98
CA PHE A 84 -4.54 -11.98 -18.50
C PHE A 84 -5.52 -12.06 -19.69
N VAL A 85 -6.74 -11.53 -19.53
CA VAL A 85 -7.76 -11.55 -20.60
C VAL A 85 -7.30 -10.75 -21.81
N LEU A 86 -6.77 -9.54 -21.60
CA LEU A 86 -6.23 -8.73 -22.69
C LEU A 86 -5.14 -9.46 -23.45
N LYS A 87 -4.17 -10.04 -22.73
CA LYS A 87 -3.02 -10.66 -23.38
C LYS A 87 -3.36 -11.98 -24.06
N LEU A 88 -4.31 -12.73 -23.51
CA LEU A 88 -4.85 -13.93 -24.14
C LEU A 88 -5.57 -13.58 -25.43
N ASN A 89 -6.40 -12.52 -25.44
CA ASN A 89 -7.10 -12.06 -26.63
C ASN A 89 -6.15 -11.57 -27.74
N GLU A 90 -5.06 -10.88 -27.37
CA GLU A 90 -4.05 -10.43 -28.34
C GLU A 90 -3.23 -11.58 -28.94
N THR A 91 -2.75 -12.49 -28.09
CA THR A 91 -1.68 -13.43 -28.49
C THR A 91 -2.16 -14.86 -28.69
N HIS A 92 -3.37 -15.18 -28.22
CA HIS A 92 -3.92 -16.55 -28.17
C HIS A 92 -2.96 -17.54 -27.48
N ASN A 93 -2.05 -17.03 -26.64
CA ASN A 93 -1.00 -17.80 -26.01
C ASN A 93 -1.10 -17.68 -24.49
N TRP A 94 -1.47 -18.79 -23.84
CA TRP A 94 -1.66 -18.86 -22.40
C TRP A 94 -0.39 -18.57 -21.60
N ALA A 95 0.77 -19.03 -22.07
CA ALA A 95 2.04 -18.78 -21.38
C ALA A 95 2.37 -17.28 -21.35
N LYS A 96 2.15 -16.56 -22.46
CA LYS A 96 2.31 -15.10 -22.51
C LYS A 96 1.26 -14.37 -21.69
N ALA A 97 0.02 -14.86 -21.70
CA ALA A 97 -1.08 -14.28 -20.94
C ALA A 97 -0.88 -14.37 -19.43
N ILE A 98 -0.21 -15.41 -18.94
CA ILE A 98 0.14 -15.58 -17.52
C ILE A 98 1.43 -14.83 -17.17
N SER A 99 2.48 -14.97 -17.99
CA SER A 99 3.80 -14.42 -17.65
C SER A 99 3.81 -12.90 -17.56
N LEU A 100 3.07 -12.17 -18.39
CA LEU A 100 3.03 -10.70 -18.34
C LEU A 100 2.47 -10.17 -17.00
N PRO A 101 1.26 -10.55 -16.54
CA PRO A 101 0.77 -10.14 -15.23
C PRO A 101 1.67 -10.57 -14.08
N VAL A 102 2.25 -11.78 -14.14
CA VAL A 102 3.15 -12.30 -13.10
C VAL A 102 4.40 -11.45 -13.00
N THR A 103 5.12 -11.25 -14.11
CA THR A 103 6.33 -10.41 -14.15
C THR A 103 6.02 -9.00 -13.71
N SER A 104 4.95 -8.40 -14.23
CA SER A 104 4.52 -7.05 -13.82
C SER A 104 4.22 -6.92 -12.33
N MET A 105 3.66 -7.96 -11.70
CA MET A 105 3.41 -7.98 -10.26
C MET A 105 4.71 -8.06 -9.46
N PHE A 106 5.67 -8.89 -9.91
CA PHE A 106 6.99 -8.98 -9.29
C PHE A 106 7.80 -7.70 -9.48
N ASP A 107 7.81 -7.12 -10.67
CA ASP A 107 8.49 -5.86 -10.99
C ASP A 107 7.90 -4.72 -10.15
N GLY A 108 6.56 -4.68 -10.02
CA GLY A 108 5.88 -3.70 -9.17
C GLY A 108 6.22 -3.88 -7.69
N PHE A 109 6.41 -5.12 -7.23
CA PHE A 109 6.88 -5.41 -5.88
C PHE A 109 8.33 -4.97 -5.64
N LEU A 110 9.19 -5.04 -6.64
CA LEU A 110 10.58 -4.57 -6.58
C LEU A 110 10.71 -3.05 -6.77
N GLY A 111 9.59 -2.36 -7.05
CA GLY A 111 9.59 -0.91 -7.27
C GLY A 111 10.10 -0.50 -8.65
N ASP A 112 10.13 -1.42 -9.62
CA ASP A 112 10.54 -1.12 -11.00
C ASP A 112 9.48 -0.25 -11.71
N GLU A 113 9.93 0.82 -12.36
CA GLU A 113 9.09 1.73 -13.14
C GLU A 113 8.51 1.06 -14.41
N ASN A 114 9.05 -0.08 -14.84
CA ASN A 114 8.54 -0.86 -15.97
C ASN A 114 7.28 -1.67 -15.65
N SER A 115 6.94 -1.81 -14.36
CA SER A 115 5.71 -2.47 -13.94
C SER A 115 4.47 -1.64 -14.27
N PHE A 116 3.31 -2.30 -14.38
CA PHE A 116 2.06 -1.55 -14.46
C PHE A 116 1.88 -0.73 -13.18
N ILE A 117 1.65 0.58 -13.36
CA ILE A 117 1.54 1.59 -12.28
C ILE A 117 0.64 1.10 -11.14
N LEU A 118 -0.45 0.39 -11.45
CA LEU A 118 -1.37 -0.12 -10.45
C LEU A 118 -0.73 -1.17 -9.53
N PHE A 119 0.13 -2.07 -10.03
CA PHE A 119 0.86 -3.01 -9.17
C PHE A 119 1.86 -2.28 -8.26
N HIS A 120 2.53 -1.27 -8.80
CA HIS A 120 3.45 -0.42 -8.02
C HIS A 120 2.72 0.34 -6.91
N VAL A 121 1.56 0.93 -7.20
CA VAL A 121 0.79 1.71 -6.21
C VAL A 121 0.24 0.83 -5.09
N ILE A 122 -0.28 -0.37 -5.41
CA ILE A 122 -0.86 -1.24 -4.38
C ILE A 122 0.19 -1.91 -3.50
N TRP A 123 1.45 -2.04 -3.96
CA TRP A 123 2.56 -2.61 -3.18
C TRP A 123 2.70 -1.95 -1.80
N PHE A 124 2.49 -0.63 -1.74
CA PHE A 124 2.54 0.13 -0.49
C PHE A 124 1.65 -0.45 0.63
N LEU A 125 0.52 -1.09 0.30
CA LEU A 125 -0.36 -1.72 1.28
C LEU A 125 0.31 -2.91 2.00
N ILE A 126 1.13 -3.69 1.28
CA ILE A 126 1.92 -4.78 1.88
C ILE A 126 2.98 -4.18 2.81
N CYS A 127 3.72 -3.17 2.37
CA CYS A 127 4.73 -2.53 3.20
C CYS A 127 4.14 -1.96 4.49
N LEU A 128 2.96 -1.32 4.39
CA LEU A 128 2.27 -0.80 5.57
C LEU A 128 1.85 -1.91 6.54
N PHE A 129 1.47 -3.08 6.02
CA PHE A 129 1.17 -4.25 6.82
C PHE A 129 2.43 -4.79 7.52
N GLU A 130 3.53 -4.94 6.79
CA GLU A 130 4.80 -5.43 7.33
C GLU A 130 5.37 -4.51 8.40
N VAL A 131 5.45 -3.19 8.14
CA VAL A 131 5.92 -2.21 9.13
C VAL A 131 5.01 -2.18 10.35
N SER A 132 3.69 -2.26 10.16
CA SER A 132 2.72 -2.38 11.25
C SER A 132 3.00 -3.63 12.11
N PHE A 133 3.32 -4.76 11.48
CA PHE A 133 3.60 -6.02 12.15
C PHE A 133 4.93 -5.98 12.92
N VAL A 134 6.01 -5.48 12.30
CA VAL A 134 7.31 -5.29 12.95
C VAL A 134 7.19 -4.37 14.16
N TYR A 135 6.46 -3.25 14.03
CA TYR A 135 6.23 -2.33 15.13
C TYR A 135 5.55 -3.00 16.34
N LEU A 136 4.55 -3.86 16.09
CA LEU A 136 3.88 -4.61 17.15
C LEU A 136 4.82 -5.61 17.83
N LEU A 137 5.70 -6.28 17.09
CA LEU A 137 6.71 -7.18 17.65
C LEU A 137 7.68 -6.41 18.55
N ILE A 138 8.20 -5.27 18.09
CA ILE A 138 9.10 -4.41 18.87
C ILE A 138 8.41 -3.92 20.16
N HIS A 139 7.16 -3.46 20.07
CA HIS A 139 6.38 -3.04 21.24
C HIS A 139 6.17 -4.18 22.25
N LYS A 140 6.09 -5.43 21.80
CA LYS A 140 5.97 -6.58 22.71
C LYS A 140 7.28 -6.99 23.37
N ILE A 141 8.41 -6.82 22.69
CA ILE A 141 9.74 -7.19 23.19
C ILE A 141 10.30 -6.10 24.10
N THR A 142 10.00 -4.84 23.81
CA THR A 142 10.49 -3.70 24.59
C THR A 142 9.74 -3.65 25.92
N PRO A 143 10.42 -3.74 27.08
CA PRO A 143 9.76 -3.51 28.36
C PRO A 143 9.21 -2.09 28.35
N THR A 144 7.90 -1.94 28.52
CA THR A 144 7.28 -0.63 28.75
C THR A 144 7.97 0.00 29.96
N ILE A 145 8.83 0.98 29.71
CA ILE A 145 9.35 1.86 30.75
C ILE A 145 8.11 2.61 31.25
N LYS A 146 7.59 2.18 32.41
CA LYS A 146 6.60 2.94 33.15
C LYS A 146 7.30 4.22 33.59
N HIS A 147 7.03 5.32 32.90
CA HIS A 147 7.23 6.65 33.46
C HIS A 147 6.09 6.95 34.44
#